data_AF-A0A2H1FE81-F1
#
_entry.id   AF-A0A2H1FE81-F1
#
_cell.length_a   1.000
_cell.length_b   1.000
_cell.length_c   1.000
_cell.angle_alpha   90.00
_cell.angle_beta   90.00
_cell.angle_gamma   90.00
#
_symmetry.space_group_name_H-M   'P 1'
#
loop_
_entity.id
_entity.type
_entity.pdbx_description
1 polymer ?
#
loop_
_entity_poly.entity_id
_entity_poly.type
_entity_poly.pdbx_seq_one_letter_code
_entity_poly.pdbx_strand_id
1 'polypeptide(L)'
;MKKIKQNDNVLFFYNDSKKWLMRVTPKQKFHTHVGIIDHKKVIGKPFGSALKTNKGKIIFALEPTIYDYVMKSQRSTQIVYPKDLGYIAARIGLQSGNKIVEIGTGSGSFTTFLASIVKPKGHVYTYDVDENFMAIARKNIEKAGVSKYVTMTKLDLKTAKKMPQKDADVVIVDLGDPWVVVPQARKMLKGSGAFVAICPTMNQLEKLAAALRQNDFFDIECTEQIVRTIEARDGKTRHSFRAIGHTTYVAFARKVITPASLRKVLMPVEQPETESEEVDSSEDESLSSLKK
;
A
#
# COMPACT_ATOMS: atom_id res chain seq x y z
N MET A 1 -3.16 -7.70 32.96
CA MET A 1 -3.76 -6.99 31.80
C MET A 1 -3.04 -5.67 31.58
N LYS A 2 -2.74 -5.31 30.32
CA LYS A 2 -2.07 -4.05 29.98
C LYS A 2 -3.01 -2.87 30.30
N LYS A 3 -2.55 -1.95 31.15
CA LYS A 3 -3.29 -0.73 31.52
C LYS A 3 -2.97 0.39 30.55
N ILE A 4 -3.98 1.21 30.25
CA ILE A 4 -3.88 2.41 29.44
C ILE A 4 -3.13 3.48 30.23
N LYS A 5 -2.01 3.95 29.69
CA LYS A 5 -1.19 5.02 30.27
C LYS A 5 -1.46 6.33 29.55
N GLN A 6 -1.04 7.43 30.17
CA GLN A 6 -0.97 8.71 29.48
C GLN A 6 -0.10 8.58 28.22
N ASN A 7 -0.51 9.25 27.16
CA ASN A 7 0.13 9.27 25.84
C ASN A 7 0.03 7.97 25.03
N ASP A 8 -0.62 6.92 25.54
CA ASP A 8 -0.96 5.75 24.73
C ASP A 8 -1.96 6.12 23.62
N ASN A 9 -1.89 5.42 22.50
CA ASN A 9 -2.97 5.43 21.53
C ASN A 9 -4.03 4.40 21.93
N VAL A 10 -5.30 4.80 21.83
CA VAL A 10 -6.45 3.97 22.16
C VAL A 10 -7.43 4.02 21.00
N LEU A 11 -7.98 2.88 20.63
CA LEU A 11 -9.08 2.79 19.70
C LEU A 11 -10.38 2.79 20.49
N PHE A 12 -11.09 3.91 20.47
CA PHE A 12 -12.45 3.99 21.00
C PHE A 12 -13.42 3.39 20.00
N PHE A 13 -14.00 2.24 20.33
CA PHE A 13 -14.93 1.51 19.48
C PHE A 13 -16.37 1.66 19.99
N TYR A 14 -17.28 2.09 19.12
CA TYR A 14 -18.72 2.04 19.37
C TYR A 14 -19.39 0.99 18.48
N ASN A 15 -19.13 1.06 17.17
CA ASN A 15 -19.58 0.08 16.17
C ASN A 15 -18.69 0.15 14.93
N ASP A 16 -19.02 -0.62 13.88
CA ASP A 16 -18.18 -0.70 12.69
C ASP A 16 -17.96 0.61 11.94
N SER A 17 -18.95 1.50 11.94
CA SER A 17 -18.84 2.80 11.30
C SER A 17 -18.22 3.86 12.21
N LYS A 18 -18.24 3.67 13.54
CA LYS A 18 -17.87 4.68 14.54
C LYS A 18 -16.77 4.15 15.46
N LYS A 19 -15.53 4.39 15.02
CA LYS A 19 -14.29 4.08 15.73
C LYS A 19 -13.34 5.26 15.65
N TRP A 20 -12.66 5.60 16.74
CA TRP A 20 -11.73 6.74 16.83
C TRP A 20 -10.39 6.31 17.41
N LEU A 21 -9.31 6.52 16.66
CA LEU A 21 -7.95 6.25 17.12
C LEU A 21 -7.31 7.53 17.65
N MET A 22 -7.11 7.59 18.96
CA MET A 22 -6.73 8.82 19.65
C MET A 22 -5.58 8.59 20.62
N ARG A 23 -4.70 9.58 20.73
CA ARG A 23 -3.68 9.64 21.79
C ARG A 23 -4.34 10.19 23.05
N VAL A 24 -4.33 9.43 24.14
CA VAL A 24 -5.00 9.85 25.38
C VAL A 24 -4.12 10.78 26.22
N THR A 25 -4.71 11.88 26.68
CA THR A 25 -4.07 12.86 27.56
C THR A 25 -5.06 13.27 28.66
N PRO A 26 -4.64 13.49 29.92
CA PRO A 26 -5.56 13.73 31.03
C PRO A 26 -6.47 14.95 30.89
N LYS A 27 -6.08 15.94 30.08
CA LYS A 27 -6.80 17.21 29.91
C LYS A 27 -7.85 17.17 28.78
N GLN A 28 -7.78 16.17 27.90
CA GLN A 28 -8.56 16.17 26.67
C GLN A 28 -9.91 15.48 26.84
N LYS A 29 -10.96 16.13 26.34
CA LYS A 29 -12.29 15.57 26.17
C LYS A 29 -12.64 15.59 24.69
N PHE A 30 -13.09 14.47 24.16
CA PHE A 30 -13.45 14.36 22.75
C PHE A 30 -14.97 14.27 22.58
N HIS A 31 -15.53 15.24 21.85
CA HIS A 31 -16.96 15.36 21.64
C HIS A 31 -17.37 14.54 20.42
N THR A 32 -18.36 13.67 20.59
CA THR A 32 -18.91 12.85 19.51
C THR A 32 -20.44 12.87 19.55
N HIS A 33 -21.07 12.45 18.46
CA HIS A 33 -22.52 12.22 18.41
C HIS A 33 -23.04 11.28 19.51
N VAL A 34 -22.25 10.29 19.95
CA VAL A 34 -22.59 9.33 21.03
C VAL A 34 -22.26 9.83 22.44
N GLY A 35 -21.74 11.05 22.57
CA GLY A 35 -21.37 11.67 23.84
C GLY A 35 -19.88 12.00 23.94
N ILE A 36 -19.46 12.40 25.13
CA ILE A 36 -18.11 12.85 25.45
C ILE A 36 -17.26 11.65 25.87
N ILE A 37 -16.10 11.51 25.23
CA ILE A 37 -15.03 10.59 25.65
C ILE A 37 -14.05 11.39 26.51
N ASP A 38 -14.11 11.19 27.82
CA ASP A 38 -13.23 11.85 28.78
C ASP A 38 -11.97 11.00 29.00
N HIS A 39 -10.85 11.41 28.42
CA HIS A 39 -9.59 10.65 28.47
C HIS A 39 -9.10 10.40 29.90
N LYS A 40 -9.39 11.31 30.84
CA LYS A 40 -9.03 11.14 32.26
C LYS A 40 -9.68 9.90 32.87
N LYS A 41 -10.89 9.54 32.44
CA LYS A 41 -11.64 8.37 32.93
C LYS A 41 -11.18 7.05 32.32
N VAL A 42 -10.29 7.10 31.32
CA VAL A 42 -9.79 5.94 30.57
C VAL A 42 -8.40 5.55 31.06
N ILE A 43 -7.56 6.54 31.37
CA ILE A 43 -6.21 6.32 31.90
C ILE A 43 -6.29 5.50 33.20
N GLY A 44 -5.43 4.49 33.32
CA GLY A 44 -5.37 3.56 34.44
C GLY A 44 -6.25 2.32 34.28
N LYS A 45 -7.23 2.33 33.37
CA LYS A 45 -8.07 1.16 33.06
C LYS A 45 -7.35 0.17 32.15
N PRO A 46 -7.69 -1.13 32.19
CA PRO A 46 -7.17 -2.09 31.22
C PRO A 46 -7.74 -1.83 29.82
N PHE A 47 -6.97 -2.13 28.78
CA PHE A 47 -7.53 -2.25 27.43
C PHE A 47 -8.66 -3.29 27.39
N GLY A 48 -9.68 -3.06 26.57
CA GLY A 48 -10.95 -3.80 26.55
C GLY A 48 -12.03 -3.21 27.47
N SER A 49 -11.73 -2.22 28.31
CA SER A 49 -12.70 -1.64 29.24
C SER A 49 -13.86 -0.96 28.54
N ALA A 50 -15.07 -1.18 29.07
CA ALA A 50 -16.26 -0.43 28.71
C ALA A 50 -16.28 0.97 29.38
N LEU A 51 -16.81 1.94 28.65
CA LEU A 51 -16.95 3.33 29.08
C LEU A 51 -18.36 3.80 28.74
N LYS A 52 -19.08 4.31 29.74
CA LYS A 52 -20.38 4.96 29.55
C LYS A 52 -20.17 6.45 29.27
N THR A 53 -20.69 6.94 28.15
CA THR A 53 -20.67 8.37 27.82
C THR A 53 -21.75 9.13 28.60
N ASN A 54 -21.70 10.47 28.57
CA ASN A 54 -22.74 11.32 29.17
C ASN A 54 -24.12 11.17 28.50
N LYS A 55 -24.21 10.58 27.31
CA LYS A 55 -25.48 10.23 26.63
C LYS A 55 -25.92 8.79 26.90
N GLY A 56 -25.30 8.11 27.86
CA GLY A 56 -25.63 6.74 28.26
C GLY A 56 -25.19 5.64 27.28
N LYS A 57 -24.48 5.98 26.19
CA LYS A 57 -23.95 4.99 25.24
C LYS A 57 -22.70 4.32 25.79
N ILE A 58 -22.52 3.04 25.48
CA ILE A 58 -21.33 2.27 25.86
C ILE A 58 -20.35 2.24 24.69
N ILE A 59 -19.09 2.57 24.95
CA ILE A 59 -17.97 2.41 24.02
C ILE A 59 -16.88 1.57 24.68
N PHE A 60 -16.01 0.98 23.88
CA PHE A 60 -14.89 0.16 24.36
C PHE A 60 -13.55 0.83 24.05
N ALA A 61 -12.62 0.79 25.02
CA ALA A 61 -11.26 1.27 24.85
C ALA A 61 -10.33 0.10 24.45
N LEU A 62 -10.15 -0.11 23.15
CA LEU A 62 -9.40 -1.22 22.60
C LEU A 62 -7.93 -0.86 22.36
N GLU A 63 -7.06 -1.87 22.45
CA GLU A 63 -5.67 -1.74 22.03
C GLU A 63 -5.63 -1.65 20.50
N PRO A 64 -5.05 -0.58 19.92
CA PRO A 64 -5.01 -0.44 18.47
C PRO A 64 -4.13 -1.50 17.82
N THR A 65 -4.65 -2.13 16.78
CA THR A 65 -3.89 -3.01 15.89
C THR A 65 -3.24 -2.20 14.77
N ILE A 66 -2.32 -2.80 14.00
CA ILE A 66 -1.77 -2.14 12.81
C ILE A 66 -2.85 -1.82 11.78
N TYR A 67 -3.89 -2.67 11.67
CA TYR A 67 -5.06 -2.42 10.84
C TYR A 67 -5.73 -1.10 11.22
N ASP A 68 -5.86 -0.80 12.52
CA ASP A 68 -6.44 0.44 12.99
C ASP A 68 -5.58 1.66 12.65
N TYR A 69 -4.25 1.55 12.78
CA TYR A 69 -3.34 2.63 12.37
C TYR A 69 -3.42 2.92 10.87
N VAL A 70 -3.46 1.88 10.03
CA VAL A 70 -3.61 2.02 8.57
C VAL A 70 -4.98 2.63 8.22
N MET A 71 -6.06 2.12 8.80
CA MET A 71 -7.42 2.59 8.48
C MET A 71 -7.75 3.96 9.07
N LYS A 72 -7.08 4.37 10.15
CA LYS A 72 -7.26 5.68 10.82
C LYS A 72 -6.07 6.61 10.64
N SER A 73 -5.22 6.36 9.65
CA SER A 73 -4.19 7.30 9.22
C SER A 73 -4.82 8.59 8.73
N GLN A 74 -4.14 9.71 8.94
CA GLN A 74 -4.46 10.95 8.25
C GLN A 74 -4.10 10.78 6.77
N ARG A 75 -5.01 11.13 5.86
CA ARG A 75 -4.84 10.88 4.42
C ARG A 75 -4.79 12.19 3.65
N SER A 76 -3.73 12.38 2.88
CA SER A 76 -3.66 13.33 1.75
C SER A 76 -3.70 12.61 0.40
N THR A 77 -3.45 11.30 0.41
CA THR A 77 -3.43 10.42 -0.76
C THR A 77 -4.35 9.23 -0.52
N GLN A 78 -4.69 8.52 -1.60
CA GLN A 78 -5.28 7.20 -1.46
C GLN A 78 -4.29 6.23 -0.79
N ILE A 79 -4.82 5.24 -0.06
CA ILE A 79 -4.02 4.22 0.60
C ILE A 79 -4.19 2.86 -0.07
N VAL A 80 -3.18 2.01 0.06
CA VAL A 80 -3.31 0.56 -0.17
C VAL A 80 -4.10 -0.04 1.00
N TYR A 81 -5.14 -0.83 0.69
CA TYR A 81 -6.04 -1.35 1.72
C TYR A 81 -5.46 -2.60 2.41
N PRO A 82 -5.82 -2.87 3.67
CA PRO A 82 -5.28 -4.02 4.42
C PRO A 82 -5.43 -5.38 3.74
N LYS A 83 -6.47 -5.59 2.93
CA LYS A 83 -6.65 -6.83 2.14
C LYS A 83 -5.48 -7.05 1.17
N ASP A 84 -5.01 -5.99 0.53
CA ASP A 84 -3.94 -6.01 -0.45
C ASP A 84 -2.60 -6.12 0.28
N LEU A 85 -2.42 -5.37 1.36
CA LEU A 85 -1.23 -5.41 2.22
C LEU A 85 -0.95 -6.80 2.79
N GLY A 86 -1.99 -7.52 3.23
CA GLY A 86 -1.87 -8.88 3.74
C GLY A 86 -1.38 -9.86 2.68
N TYR A 87 -1.96 -9.80 1.47
CA TYR A 87 -1.53 -10.62 0.34
C TYR A 87 -0.10 -10.28 -0.08
N ILE A 88 0.23 -8.99 -0.19
CA ILE A 88 1.58 -8.52 -0.52
C ILE A 88 2.60 -9.08 0.47
N ALA A 89 2.36 -8.94 1.78
CA ALA A 89 3.27 -9.43 2.81
C ALA A 89 3.52 -10.94 2.69
N ALA A 90 2.46 -11.73 2.46
CA ALA A 90 2.57 -13.16 2.27
C ALA A 90 3.36 -13.50 0.99
N ARG A 91 3.03 -12.86 -0.14
CA ARG A 91 3.62 -13.14 -1.45
C ARG A 91 5.11 -12.83 -1.54
N ILE A 92 5.58 -11.80 -0.84
CA ILE A 92 6.99 -11.41 -0.81
C ILE A 92 7.79 -12.06 0.32
N GLY A 93 7.14 -12.85 1.20
CA GLY A 93 7.79 -13.43 2.38
C GLY A 93 8.28 -12.37 3.38
N LEU A 94 7.47 -11.32 3.57
CA LEU A 94 7.82 -10.18 4.42
C LEU A 94 8.01 -10.61 5.87
N GLN A 95 9.17 -10.31 6.44
CA GLN A 95 9.54 -10.74 7.78
C GLN A 95 10.50 -9.76 8.46
N SER A 96 10.74 -10.00 9.75
CA SER A 96 11.73 -9.25 10.53
C SER A 96 13.11 -9.34 9.89
N GLY A 97 13.82 -8.22 9.81
CA GLY A 97 15.15 -8.18 9.19
C GLY A 97 15.15 -7.74 7.74
N ASN A 98 14.00 -7.74 7.04
CA ASN A 98 13.99 -7.30 5.66
C ASN A 98 14.32 -5.80 5.51
N LYS A 99 15.12 -5.50 4.49
CA LYS A 99 15.42 -4.18 3.99
C LYS A 99 14.46 -3.85 2.84
N ILE A 100 13.56 -2.91 3.08
CA ILE A 100 12.52 -2.52 2.13
C ILE A 100 12.87 -1.16 1.54
N VAL A 101 12.71 -1.03 0.22
CA VAL A 101 12.70 0.26 -0.47
C VAL A 101 11.28 0.52 -0.95
N GLU A 102 10.70 1.66 -0.56
CA GLU A 102 9.37 2.10 -0.97
C GLU A 102 9.52 3.39 -1.81
N ILE A 103 8.89 3.41 -2.99
CA ILE A 103 8.89 4.56 -3.90
C ILE A 103 7.44 5.06 -3.99
N GLY A 104 7.21 6.27 -3.50
CA GLY A 104 5.87 6.80 -3.20
C GLY A 104 5.54 6.53 -1.73
N THR A 105 5.89 7.47 -0.85
CA THR A 105 5.53 7.38 0.58
C THR A 105 4.05 7.70 0.79
N GLY A 106 3.54 8.69 0.05
CA GLY A 106 2.18 9.20 0.19
C GLY A 106 1.84 9.53 1.64
N SER A 107 0.71 9.03 2.14
CA SER A 107 0.27 9.23 3.53
C SER A 107 0.98 8.32 4.55
N GLY A 108 1.93 7.46 4.14
CA GLY A 108 2.74 6.61 5.02
C GLY A 108 2.00 5.39 5.60
N SER A 109 0.83 5.04 5.05
CA SER A 109 0.04 3.91 5.54
C SER A 109 0.68 2.56 5.22
N PHE A 110 1.20 2.40 3.99
CA PHE A 110 1.93 1.22 3.55
C PHE A 110 3.27 1.12 4.29
N THR A 111 4.03 2.21 4.35
CA THR A 111 5.23 2.35 5.19
C THR A 111 5.00 1.89 6.64
N THR A 112 3.90 2.33 7.25
CA THR A 112 3.53 1.98 8.64
C THR A 112 3.32 0.47 8.79
N PHE A 113 2.59 -0.14 7.85
CA PHE A 113 2.37 -1.58 7.83
C PHE A 113 3.68 -2.36 7.66
N LEU A 114 4.51 -1.98 6.68
CA LEU A 114 5.81 -2.60 6.42
C LEU A 114 6.71 -2.55 7.65
N ALA A 115 6.89 -1.37 8.23
CA ALA A 115 7.71 -1.14 9.42
C ALA A 115 7.23 -1.95 10.64
N SER A 116 5.93 -2.22 10.74
CA SER A 116 5.37 -3.04 11.82
C SER A 116 5.78 -4.51 11.75
N ILE A 117 6.11 -5.01 10.56
CA ILE A 117 6.50 -6.42 10.32
C ILE A 117 8.02 -6.56 10.31
N VAL A 118 8.75 -5.63 9.66
CA VAL A 118 10.21 -5.76 9.52
C VAL A 118 10.98 -5.50 10.82
N LYS A 119 10.36 -4.85 11.82
CA LYS A 119 10.95 -4.66 13.15
C LYS A 119 11.25 -6.01 13.84
N PRO A 120 12.19 -6.07 14.80
CA PRO A 120 13.10 -5.00 15.20
C PRO A 120 14.39 -4.96 14.39
N LYS A 121 14.60 -5.89 13.44
CA LYS A 121 15.90 -6.07 12.76
C LYS A 121 15.96 -5.48 11.35
N GLY A 122 14.82 -5.21 10.73
CA GLY A 122 14.71 -4.66 9.38
C GLY A 122 14.44 -3.17 9.37
N HIS A 123 14.35 -2.61 8.17
CA HIS A 123 14.21 -1.16 7.99
C HIS A 123 13.51 -0.84 6.67
N VAL A 124 12.66 0.19 6.69
CA VAL A 124 11.98 0.71 5.50
C VAL A 124 12.64 2.02 5.08
N TYR A 125 13.14 2.08 3.85
CA TYR A 125 13.65 3.29 3.22
C TYR A 125 12.60 3.77 2.23
N THR A 126 11.93 4.87 2.54
CA THR A 126 10.81 5.39 1.73
C THR A 126 11.16 6.73 1.11
N TYR A 127 10.78 6.88 -0.16
CA TYR A 127 11.13 8.03 -1.00
C TYR A 127 9.88 8.66 -1.59
N ASP A 128 9.79 9.99 -1.46
CA ASP A 128 8.74 10.79 -2.07
C ASP A 128 9.32 12.10 -2.62
N VAL A 129 8.62 12.72 -3.56
CA VAL A 129 8.98 14.03 -4.11
C VAL A 129 8.22 15.16 -3.40
N ASP A 130 7.07 14.85 -2.81
CA ASP A 130 6.20 15.83 -2.16
C ASP A 130 6.41 15.87 -0.64
N GLU A 131 6.90 17.01 -0.17
CA GLU A 131 7.23 17.23 1.23
C GLU A 131 5.99 17.34 2.13
N ASN A 132 4.83 17.71 1.58
CA ASN A 132 3.56 17.76 2.30
C ASN A 132 3.09 16.33 2.63
N PHE A 133 3.19 15.42 1.66
CA PHE A 133 2.89 14.00 1.87
C PHE A 133 3.82 13.41 2.93
N MET A 134 5.12 13.70 2.82
CA MET A 134 6.10 13.26 3.82
C MET A 134 5.83 13.81 5.22
N ALA A 135 5.36 15.05 5.36
CA ALA A 135 4.99 15.61 6.66
C ALA A 135 3.82 14.86 7.32
N ILE A 136 2.82 14.45 6.53
CA ILE A 136 1.67 13.65 7.00
C ILE A 136 2.10 12.22 7.33
N ALA A 137 2.87 11.58 6.44
CA ALA A 137 3.41 10.25 6.67
C ALA A 137 4.22 10.17 7.96
N ARG A 138 5.09 11.16 8.23
CA ARG A 138 5.87 11.23 9.48
C ARG A 138 4.98 11.18 10.72
N LYS A 139 3.89 11.97 10.74
CA LYS A 139 2.93 11.98 11.85
C LYS A 139 2.23 10.64 12.02
N ASN A 140 1.85 9.97 10.92
CA ASN A 140 1.21 8.66 10.96
C ASN A 140 2.15 7.57 11.46
N ILE A 141 3.40 7.56 10.98
CA ILE A 141 4.45 6.60 11.35
C ILE A 141 4.83 6.76 12.83
N GLU A 142 4.97 8.01 13.30
CA GLU A 142 5.19 8.33 14.73
C GLU A 142 4.02 7.89 15.59
N LYS A 143 2.79 8.16 15.15
CA LYS A 143 1.58 7.72 15.85
C LYS A 143 1.55 6.20 15.97
N ALA A 144 1.97 5.45 14.95
CA ALA A 144 2.05 3.99 15.00
C ALA A 144 3.23 3.44 15.82
N GLY A 145 4.16 4.30 16.26
CA GLY A 145 5.30 3.90 17.08
C GLY A 145 6.35 3.09 16.32
N VAL A 146 6.46 3.28 15.00
CA VAL A 146 7.39 2.53 14.13
C VAL A 146 8.48 3.39 13.49
N SER A 147 8.55 4.69 13.82
CA SER A 147 9.54 5.63 13.24
C SER A 147 10.99 5.18 13.34
N LYS A 148 11.36 4.43 14.38
CA LYS A 148 12.72 3.90 14.54
C LYS A 148 13.16 3.00 13.37
N TYR A 149 12.21 2.37 12.69
CA TYR A 149 12.45 1.40 11.61
C TYR A 149 12.17 2.00 10.22
N VAL A 150 12.07 3.33 10.12
CA VAL A 150 11.77 4.04 8.88
C VAL A 150 12.75 5.18 8.66
N THR A 151 13.29 5.27 7.45
CA THR A 151 14.00 6.45 6.96
C THR A 151 13.24 7.02 5.77
N MET A 152 12.79 8.26 5.90
CA MET A 152 12.11 8.99 4.85
C MET A 152 13.10 9.93 4.17
N THR A 153 13.12 9.99 2.84
CA THR A 153 14.03 10.86 2.09
C THR A 153 13.29 11.51 0.92
N LYS A 154 13.41 12.83 0.79
CA LYS A 154 12.87 13.54 -0.37
C LYS A 154 13.77 13.29 -1.57
N LEU A 155 13.31 12.51 -2.53
CA LEU A 155 14.10 12.11 -3.69
C LEU A 155 13.18 11.63 -4.82
N ASP A 156 13.40 12.17 -6.02
CA ASP A 156 12.83 11.61 -7.23
C ASP A 156 13.72 10.49 -7.78
N LEU A 157 13.27 9.25 -7.65
CA LEU A 157 14.00 8.09 -8.17
C LEU A 157 13.94 7.97 -9.70
N LYS A 158 13.04 8.70 -10.38
CA LYS A 158 13.02 8.74 -11.86
C LYS A 158 14.26 9.43 -12.40
N THR A 159 14.73 10.47 -11.73
CA THR A 159 15.85 11.32 -12.15
C THR A 159 17.15 11.09 -11.36
N ALA A 160 17.13 10.24 -10.33
CA ALA A 160 18.27 9.96 -9.48
C ALA A 160 19.44 9.30 -10.26
N LYS A 161 20.61 9.96 -10.26
CA LYS A 161 21.84 9.43 -10.87
C LYS A 161 22.50 8.30 -10.07
N LYS A 162 22.32 8.32 -8.74
CA LYS A 162 22.87 7.32 -7.82
C LYS A 162 21.74 6.68 -7.04
N MET A 163 21.77 5.35 -6.93
CA MET A 163 20.79 4.61 -6.18
C MET A 163 21.08 4.73 -4.68
N PRO A 164 20.11 5.15 -3.86
CA PRO A 164 20.34 5.42 -2.44
C PRO A 164 20.49 4.13 -1.63
N GLN A 165 20.03 3.00 -2.16
CA GLN A 165 20.11 1.69 -1.52
C GLN A 165 20.72 0.64 -2.45
N LYS A 166 21.26 -0.40 -1.83
CA LYS A 166 21.71 -1.64 -2.46
C LYS A 166 21.23 -2.82 -1.64
N ASP A 167 21.17 -3.97 -2.29
CA ASP A 167 20.82 -5.26 -1.70
C ASP A 167 19.52 -5.25 -0.89
N ALA A 168 18.52 -4.50 -1.36
CA ALA A 168 17.19 -4.51 -0.78
C ALA A 168 16.53 -5.89 -1.01
N ASP A 169 15.82 -6.38 -0.01
CA ASP A 169 15.02 -7.61 -0.12
C ASP A 169 13.79 -7.38 -1.00
N VAL A 170 13.19 -6.20 -0.87
CA VAL A 170 11.96 -5.81 -1.58
C VAL A 170 12.06 -4.36 -2.04
N VAL A 171 11.63 -4.09 -3.27
CA VAL A 171 11.29 -2.75 -3.77
C VAL A 171 9.80 -2.70 -4.04
N ILE A 172 9.11 -1.73 -3.46
CA ILE A 172 7.68 -1.48 -3.61
C ILE A 172 7.51 -0.13 -4.31
N VAL A 173 6.64 -0.07 -5.31
CA VAL A 173 6.38 1.12 -6.11
C VAL A 173 4.89 1.45 -6.12
N ASP A 174 4.53 2.60 -5.56
CA ASP A 174 3.18 3.15 -5.60
C ASP A 174 3.20 4.54 -6.25
N LEU A 175 3.29 4.54 -7.58
CA LEU A 175 3.38 5.71 -8.44
C LEU A 175 2.37 5.60 -9.59
N GLY A 176 2.06 6.72 -10.25
CA GLY A 176 1.21 6.72 -11.44
C GLY A 176 1.83 6.01 -12.66
N ASP A 177 3.15 5.89 -12.70
CA ASP A 177 3.96 5.39 -13.81
C ASP A 177 5.10 4.47 -13.33
N PRO A 178 4.79 3.34 -12.67
CA PRO A 178 5.78 2.50 -11.99
C PRO A 178 6.82 1.90 -12.95
N TRP A 179 6.51 1.76 -14.24
CA TRP A 179 7.43 1.24 -15.27
C TRP A 179 8.70 2.11 -15.42
N VAL A 180 8.61 3.42 -15.15
CA VAL A 180 9.74 4.36 -15.30
C VAL A 180 10.88 4.07 -14.32
N VAL A 181 10.56 3.51 -13.15
CA VAL A 181 11.54 3.24 -12.09
C VAL A 181 11.98 1.77 -12.02
N VAL A 182 11.50 0.91 -12.93
CA VAL A 182 11.88 -0.52 -12.97
C VAL A 182 13.40 -0.73 -13.09
N PRO A 183 14.14 -0.01 -13.97
CA PRO A 183 15.60 -0.14 -14.04
C PRO A 183 16.30 0.24 -12.73
N GLN A 184 15.82 1.28 -12.05
CA GLN A 184 16.33 1.79 -10.78
C GLN A 184 16.05 0.80 -9.65
N ALA A 185 14.81 0.28 -9.57
CA ALA A 185 14.41 -0.76 -8.64
C ALA A 185 15.31 -1.99 -8.76
N ARG A 186 15.58 -2.44 -9.99
CA ARG A 186 16.48 -3.55 -10.27
C ARG A 186 17.89 -3.33 -9.73
N LYS A 187 18.43 -2.11 -9.85
CA LYS A 187 19.77 -1.76 -9.33
C LYS A 187 19.82 -1.80 -7.80
N MET A 188 18.71 -1.50 -7.13
CA MET A 188 18.61 -1.51 -5.66
C MET A 188 18.37 -2.91 -5.06
N LEU A 189 17.70 -3.80 -5.79
CA LEU A 189 17.37 -5.15 -5.32
C LEU A 189 18.59 -6.07 -5.23
N LYS A 190 18.63 -6.93 -4.22
CA LYS A 190 19.53 -8.10 -4.20
C LYS A 190 19.09 -9.14 -5.24
N GLY A 191 19.96 -10.11 -5.54
CA GLY A 191 19.57 -11.28 -6.34
C GLY A 191 18.38 -12.01 -5.70
N SER A 192 17.38 -12.39 -6.50
CA SER A 192 16.12 -13.00 -6.05
C SER A 192 15.20 -12.10 -5.22
N GLY A 193 15.55 -10.81 -5.04
CA GLY A 193 14.72 -9.83 -4.36
C GLY A 193 13.40 -9.55 -5.09
N ALA A 194 12.37 -9.18 -4.33
CA ALA A 194 11.01 -9.00 -4.84
C ALA A 194 10.76 -7.56 -5.29
N PHE A 195 10.10 -7.42 -6.44
CA PHE A 195 9.51 -6.18 -6.90
C PHE A 195 7.99 -6.25 -6.70
N VAL A 196 7.40 -5.18 -6.19
CA VAL A 196 5.95 -5.03 -6.07
C VAL A 196 5.54 -3.67 -6.63
N ALA A 197 4.44 -3.62 -7.38
CA ALA A 197 3.83 -2.34 -7.72
C ALA A 197 2.32 -2.35 -7.53
N ILE A 198 1.80 -1.17 -7.21
CA ILE A 198 0.38 -0.88 -7.06
C ILE A 198 -0.09 -0.21 -8.35
N CYS A 199 -1.11 -0.77 -9.00
CA CYS A 199 -1.58 -0.33 -10.31
C CYS A 199 -3.11 -0.21 -10.29
N PRO A 200 -3.67 1.00 -10.20
CA PRO A 200 -5.13 1.20 -10.28
C PRO A 200 -5.77 0.77 -11.60
N THR A 201 -5.03 0.70 -12.71
CA THR A 201 -5.61 0.36 -14.03
C THR A 201 -4.90 -0.79 -14.72
N MET A 202 -5.63 -1.53 -15.56
CA MET A 202 -5.06 -2.60 -16.37
C MET A 202 -4.02 -2.08 -17.38
N ASN A 203 -4.18 -0.88 -17.94
CA ASN A 203 -3.17 -0.29 -18.84
C ASN A 203 -1.85 0.01 -18.12
N GLN A 204 -1.90 0.40 -16.83
CA GLN A 204 -0.68 0.55 -16.03
C GLN A 204 0.00 -0.81 -15.82
N LEU A 205 -0.81 -1.84 -15.55
CA LEU A 205 -0.35 -3.21 -15.34
C LEU A 205 0.33 -3.80 -16.59
N GLU A 206 -0.27 -3.58 -17.76
CA GLU A 206 0.26 -4.00 -19.06
C GLU A 206 1.63 -3.38 -19.34
N LYS A 207 1.74 -2.04 -19.23
CA LYS A 207 3.00 -1.30 -19.41
C LYS A 207 4.07 -1.76 -18.43
N LEU A 208 3.68 -1.97 -17.18
CA LEU A 208 4.59 -2.46 -16.15
C LEU A 208 5.09 -3.88 -16.44
N ALA A 209 4.21 -4.79 -16.83
CA ALA A 209 4.59 -6.17 -17.14
C ALA A 209 5.58 -6.24 -18.31
N ALA A 210 5.38 -5.42 -19.34
CA ALA A 210 6.34 -5.28 -20.44
C ALA A 210 7.70 -4.76 -19.94
N ALA A 211 7.70 -3.67 -19.15
CA ALA A 211 8.92 -3.10 -18.59
C ALA A 211 9.69 -4.08 -17.68
N LEU A 212 8.98 -4.88 -16.87
CA LEU A 212 9.58 -5.92 -16.03
C LEU A 212 10.31 -6.98 -16.86
N ARG A 213 9.69 -7.49 -17.93
CA ARG A 213 10.32 -8.47 -18.84
C ARG A 213 11.58 -7.90 -19.51
N GLN A 214 11.49 -6.67 -20.02
CA GLN A 214 12.63 -5.97 -20.63
C GLN A 214 13.79 -5.71 -19.65
N ASN A 215 13.53 -5.77 -18.34
CA ASN A 215 14.51 -5.54 -17.29
C ASN A 215 14.86 -6.82 -16.51
N ASP A 216 14.84 -7.99 -17.16
CA ASP A 216 15.28 -9.27 -16.58
C ASP A 216 14.60 -9.60 -15.23
N PHE A 217 13.31 -9.32 -15.11
CA PHE A 217 12.49 -9.83 -14.01
C PHE A 217 11.75 -11.10 -14.45
N PHE A 218 11.58 -12.04 -13.51
CA PHE A 218 10.87 -13.30 -13.69
C PHE A 218 9.85 -13.49 -12.57
N ASP A 219 9.08 -14.58 -12.60
CA ASP A 219 7.98 -14.83 -11.64
C ASP A 219 7.01 -13.63 -11.61
N ILE A 220 6.66 -13.14 -12.81
CA ILE A 220 5.77 -11.99 -12.98
C ILE A 220 4.34 -12.46 -12.78
N GLU A 221 3.69 -11.94 -11.75
CA GLU A 221 2.31 -12.26 -11.39
C GLU A 221 1.54 -10.96 -11.19
N CYS A 222 0.32 -10.90 -11.69
CA CYS A 222 -0.57 -9.76 -11.49
C CYS A 222 -1.89 -10.25 -10.91
N THR A 223 -2.32 -9.64 -9.81
CA THR A 223 -3.51 -10.09 -9.06
C THR A 223 -4.41 -8.94 -8.66
N GLU A 224 -5.68 -9.26 -8.40
CA GLU A 224 -6.61 -8.41 -7.69
C GLU A 224 -7.19 -9.22 -6.51
N GLN A 225 -7.40 -8.55 -5.37
CA GLN A 225 -7.99 -9.20 -4.19
C GLN A 225 -9.40 -8.69 -3.94
N ILE A 226 -10.40 -9.58 -3.95
CA ILE A 226 -11.80 -9.26 -3.64
C ILE A 226 -12.15 -9.85 -2.28
N VAL A 227 -12.45 -8.99 -1.30
CA VAL A 227 -12.91 -9.40 0.03
C VAL A 227 -14.39 -9.06 0.20
N ARG A 228 -15.21 -10.08 0.46
CA ARG A 228 -16.65 -9.93 0.70
C ARG A 228 -16.97 -10.05 2.19
N THR A 229 -17.48 -8.97 2.78
CA THR A 229 -17.94 -8.97 4.18
C THR A 229 -19.20 -9.81 4.31
N ILE A 230 -19.23 -10.73 5.28
CA ILE A 230 -20.41 -11.52 5.62
C ILE A 230 -21.05 -10.93 6.89
N GLU A 231 -22.33 -10.55 6.79
CA GLU A 231 -23.16 -10.18 7.94
C GLU A 231 -23.66 -11.46 8.62
N ALA A 232 -22.77 -12.16 9.33
CA ALA A 232 -23.12 -13.40 10.03
C ALA A 232 -24.06 -13.11 11.20
N ARG A 233 -25.31 -13.57 11.09
CA ARG A 233 -26.37 -13.42 12.08
C ARG A 233 -27.29 -14.63 12.03
N ASP A 234 -27.78 -15.03 13.19
CA ASP A 234 -28.72 -16.15 13.28
C ASP A 234 -29.96 -15.91 12.41
N GLY A 235 -30.31 -16.90 11.58
CA GLY A 235 -31.42 -16.86 10.61
C GLY A 235 -31.35 -15.77 9.52
N LYS A 236 -30.27 -14.97 9.44
CA LYS A 236 -30.17 -13.79 8.53
C LYS A 236 -28.77 -13.60 7.94
N THR A 237 -27.97 -14.66 7.88
CA THR A 237 -26.59 -14.60 7.35
C THR A 237 -26.60 -14.35 5.85
N ARG A 238 -25.84 -13.34 5.42
CA ARG A 238 -25.73 -12.92 4.02
C ARG A 238 -24.47 -12.12 3.78
N HIS A 239 -24.12 -11.91 2.51
CA HIS A 239 -23.12 -10.91 2.14
C HIS A 239 -23.62 -9.49 2.50
N SER A 240 -22.72 -8.62 2.92
CA SER A 240 -22.99 -7.18 3.02
C SER A 240 -23.44 -6.65 1.67
N PHE A 241 -24.51 -5.86 1.65
CA PHE A 241 -25.00 -5.22 0.43
C PHE A 241 -24.02 -4.20 -0.15
N ARG A 242 -23.21 -3.57 0.70
CA ARG A 242 -22.17 -2.63 0.27
C ARG A 242 -20.84 -3.36 0.23
N ALA A 243 -20.28 -3.45 -0.97
CA ALA A 243 -18.95 -4.00 -1.21
C ALA A 243 -18.02 -2.92 -1.80
N ILE A 244 -16.72 -3.09 -1.57
CA ILE A 244 -15.69 -2.37 -2.33
C ILE A 244 -15.43 -3.20 -3.58
N GLY A 245 -15.80 -2.68 -4.74
CA GLY A 245 -15.71 -3.42 -6.01
C GLY A 245 -14.28 -3.60 -6.49
N HIS A 246 -13.46 -2.55 -6.39
CA HIS A 246 -12.07 -2.54 -6.80
C HIS A 246 -11.27 -1.60 -5.88
N THR A 247 -9.99 -1.91 -5.67
CA THR A 247 -9.03 -0.97 -5.06
C THR A 247 -7.85 -0.73 -5.99
N THR A 248 -7.17 -1.81 -6.36
CA THR A 248 -5.97 -1.79 -7.20
C THR A 248 -5.63 -3.20 -7.67
N TYR A 249 -4.90 -3.30 -8.77
CA TYR A 249 -4.14 -4.49 -9.12
C TYR A 249 -2.78 -4.43 -8.43
N VAL A 250 -2.24 -5.60 -8.09
CA VAL A 250 -0.90 -5.74 -7.52
C VAL A 250 -0.05 -6.59 -8.46
N ALA A 251 1.05 -6.01 -8.92
CA ALA A 251 2.05 -6.71 -9.73
C ALA A 251 3.22 -7.14 -8.85
N PHE A 252 3.69 -8.37 -9.05
CA PHE A 252 4.85 -8.96 -8.41
C PHE A 252 5.86 -9.38 -9.47
N ALA A 253 7.14 -9.34 -9.11
CA ALA A 253 8.19 -9.99 -9.87
C ALA A 253 9.42 -10.26 -9.00
N ARG A 254 10.38 -11.04 -9.50
CA ARG A 254 11.66 -11.31 -8.83
C ARG A 254 12.83 -10.98 -9.74
N LYS A 255 13.84 -10.34 -9.15
CA LYS A 255 15.12 -10.07 -9.83
C LYS A 255 15.88 -11.37 -10.01
N VAL A 256 16.15 -11.78 -11.25
CA VAL A 256 17.09 -12.87 -11.54
C VAL A 256 18.46 -12.31 -11.90
N ILE A 257 19.50 -13.10 -11.69
CA ILE A 257 20.85 -12.79 -12.17
C ILE A 257 21.10 -13.75 -13.33
N THR A 258 20.99 -13.25 -14.55
CA THR A 258 21.18 -14.04 -15.76
C THR A 258 22.61 -13.87 -16.25
N PRO A 259 23.42 -14.95 -16.31
CA PRO A 259 24.73 -14.90 -16.95
C PRO A 259 24.60 -14.49 -18.42
N ALA A 260 25.58 -13.76 -18.95
CA ALA A 260 25.56 -13.28 -20.34
C ALA A 260 25.41 -14.42 -21.36
N SER A 261 25.97 -15.60 -21.06
CA SER A 261 25.86 -16.80 -21.89
C SER A 261 24.44 -17.34 -22.05
N LEU A 262 23.59 -17.18 -21.03
CA LEU A 262 22.22 -17.71 -21.02
C LEU A 262 21.17 -16.70 -21.52
N ARG A 263 21.53 -15.41 -21.68
CA ARG A 263 20.60 -14.39 -22.17
C ARG A 263 20.06 -14.67 -23.58
N LYS A 264 20.91 -15.18 -24.48
CA LYS A 264 20.52 -15.53 -25.86
C LYS A 264 19.50 -16.68 -25.93
N VAL A 265 19.40 -17.49 -24.89
CA VAL A 265 18.49 -18.65 -24.81
C VAL A 265 17.15 -18.26 -24.16
N LEU A 266 17.18 -17.33 -23.21
CA LEU A 266 16.00 -16.94 -22.42
C LEU A 266 15.11 -15.88 -23.09
N MET A 267 15.63 -15.15 -24.08
CA MET A 267 14.84 -14.23 -24.89
C MET A 267 14.48 -14.95 -26.20
N PRO A 268 13.23 -15.39 -26.41
CA PRO A 268 12.82 -15.85 -27.72
C PRO A 268 13.02 -14.70 -28.70
N VAL A 269 13.54 -15.03 -29.88
CA VAL A 269 13.63 -14.16 -31.05
C VAL A 269 12.30 -13.41 -31.20
N GLU A 270 12.37 -12.08 -31.34
CA GLU A 270 11.21 -11.25 -31.66
C GLU A 270 10.44 -11.87 -32.83
N GLN A 271 9.11 -11.90 -32.75
CA GLN A 271 8.26 -12.35 -33.86
C GLN A 271 8.58 -11.55 -35.13
N PRO A 272 8.43 -12.15 -36.33
CA PRO A 272 8.86 -11.52 -37.57
C PRO A 272 8.16 -10.17 -37.77
N GLU A 273 8.89 -9.21 -38.33
CA GLU A 273 8.32 -7.97 -38.86
C GLU A 273 7.08 -8.33 -39.69
N THR A 274 5.93 -7.77 -39.33
CA THR A 274 4.77 -7.78 -40.21
C THR A 274 5.19 -7.06 -41.49
N GLU A 275 5.36 -7.80 -42.58
CA GLU A 275 5.44 -7.25 -43.92
C GLU A 275 4.26 -6.29 -44.08
N SER A 276 4.58 -5.02 -44.28
CA SER A 276 3.62 -4.02 -44.73
C SER A 276 3.18 -4.41 -46.12
N GLU A 277 1.99 -5.01 -46.25
CA GLU A 277 1.30 -5.04 -47.53
C GLU A 277 1.02 -3.58 -47.93
N GLU A 278 1.76 -3.10 -48.93
CA GLU A 278 1.43 -1.91 -49.70
C GLU A 278 0.05 -2.13 -50.32
N VAL A 279 -0.96 -1.47 -49.76
CA VAL A 279 -2.24 -1.31 -50.45
C VAL A 279 -2.04 -0.16 -51.44
N ASP A 280 -1.76 -0.54 -52.68
CA ASP A 280 -1.75 0.34 -53.84
C ASP A 280 -3.14 0.98 -54.02
N SER A 281 -3.12 2.26 -54.36
CA SER A 281 -4.29 3.13 -54.47
C SER A 281 -4.82 3.14 -55.90
N SER A 282 -6.08 2.75 -56.10
CA SER A 282 -6.87 3.26 -57.22
C SER A 282 -8.37 3.01 -57.04
N GLU A 283 -9.15 4.08 -57.23
CA GLU A 283 -10.58 4.12 -57.57
C GLU A 283 -11.51 3.79 -56.37
N ASP A 284 -12.42 4.68 -55.93
CA ASP A 284 -13.45 5.28 -56.76
C ASP A 284 -14.12 6.48 -56.07
N GLU A 285 -14.55 7.42 -56.90
CA GLU A 285 -15.30 8.61 -56.52
C GLU A 285 -16.75 8.28 -56.13
N SER A 286 -17.42 9.30 -55.57
CA SER A 286 -18.86 9.42 -55.35
C SER A 286 -19.42 8.87 -54.04
N LEU A 287 -19.70 9.79 -53.10
CA LEU A 287 -21.08 10.13 -52.73
C LEU A 287 -21.06 11.31 -51.75
N SER A 288 -20.99 12.50 -52.33
CA SER A 288 -21.61 13.68 -51.75
C SER A 288 -23.13 13.51 -51.82
N SER A 289 -23.78 13.33 -50.68
CA SER A 289 -25.11 13.88 -50.35
C SER A 289 -25.78 13.04 -49.26
N LEU A 290 -26.00 13.66 -48.10
CA LEU A 290 -27.32 13.77 -47.46
C LEU A 290 -27.14 14.43 -46.09
N LYS A 291 -27.18 15.77 -46.12
CA LYS A 291 -27.69 16.54 -44.99
C LYS A 291 -29.21 16.38 -44.97
N LYS A 292 -29.75 15.86 -43.87
CA LYS A 292 -30.96 16.35 -43.19
C LYS A 292 -31.03 15.74 -41.80
#